data_AF-A0A959IKN8-F1
#
_entry.id   AF-A0A959IKN8-F1
#
_cell.length_a   1.000
_cell.length_b   1.000
_cell.length_c   1.000
_cell.angle_alpha   90.00
_cell.angle_beta   90.00
_cell.angle_gamma   90.00
#
_symmetry.space_group_name_H-M   'P 1'
#
loop_
_entity.id
_entity.type
_entity.pdbx_description
1 polymer ?
#
loop_
_entity_poly.entity_id
_entity_poly.type
_entity_poly.pdbx_seq_one_letter_code
_entity_poly.pdbx_strand_id
1 'polypeptide(L)'
;MKRSIKRKLSRARIALNTTIEKILDINRKRKKLQIAGDVTPLGEELNQELKLLNKIADRQAQLVRKYERNMAQGTTEVGAS
;
A
#
# COMPACT_ATOMS: atom_id res chain seq x y z
N MET A 1 0.87 4.82 -25.30
CA MET A 1 1.13 3.73 -24.32
C MET A 1 1.95 4.15 -23.09
N LYS A 2 3.05 4.92 -23.21
CA LYS A 2 3.87 5.34 -22.05
C LYS A 2 3.14 6.26 -21.05
N ARG A 3 2.33 7.22 -21.52
CA ARG A 3 1.52 8.12 -20.66
C ARG A 3 0.52 7.35 -19.77
N SER A 4 -0.04 6.24 -20.25
CA SER A 4 -0.99 5.43 -19.48
C SER A 4 -0.31 4.62 -18.37
N ILE A 5 0.92 4.14 -18.58
CA ILE A 5 1.66 3.41 -17.54
C ILE A 5 2.12 4.36 -16.43
N LYS A 6 2.61 5.57 -16.75
CA LYS A 6 2.92 6.61 -15.75
C LYS A 6 1.72 6.93 -14.85
N ARG A 7 0.52 7.10 -15.43
CA ARG A 7 -0.72 7.30 -14.65
C ARG A 7 -1.06 6.09 -13.77
N LYS A 8 -0.94 4.86 -14.29
CA LYS A 8 -1.18 3.64 -13.52
C LYS A 8 -0.21 3.51 -12.33
N LEU A 9 1.07 3.82 -12.54
CA LEU A 9 2.09 3.85 -11.48
C LEU A 9 1.76 4.89 -10.41
N SER A 10 1.43 6.12 -10.83
CA SER A 10 1.04 7.19 -9.90
C SER A 10 -0.16 6.80 -9.05
N ARG A 11 -1.21 6.25 -9.65
CA ARG A 11 -2.39 5.76 -8.91
C ARG A 11 -2.06 4.61 -7.96
N ALA A 12 -1.21 3.67 -8.37
CA ALA A 12 -0.79 2.56 -7.52
C ALA A 12 0.01 3.03 -6.30
N ARG A 13 0.89 4.03 -6.47
CA ARG A 13 1.64 4.65 -5.37
C ARG A 13 0.73 5.38 -4.39
N ILE A 14 -0.24 6.15 -4.90
CA ILE A 14 -1.24 6.82 -4.05
C ILE A 14 -2.02 5.78 -3.23
N ALA A 15 -2.53 4.73 -3.88
CA ALA A 15 -3.28 3.67 -3.20
C ALA A 15 -2.45 2.96 -2.11
N LEU A 16 -1.17 2.70 -2.39
CA LEU A 16 -0.23 2.13 -1.42
C LEU A 16 -0.02 3.06 -0.22
N ASN A 17 0.27 4.34 -0.47
CA ASN A 17 0.49 5.32 0.59
C ASN A 17 -0.75 5.48 1.48
N THR A 18 -1.94 5.59 0.89
CA THR A 18 -3.20 5.65 1.65
C THR A 18 -3.42 4.40 2.51
N THR A 19 -3.05 3.22 2.00
CA THR A 19 -3.18 1.97 2.78
C THR A 19 -2.18 1.93 3.93
N ILE A 20 -0.95 2.40 3.73
CA ILE A 20 0.06 2.53 4.77
C ILE A 20 -0.40 3.52 5.86
N GLU A 21 -0.95 4.67 5.49
CA GLU A 21 -1.51 5.64 6.44
C GLU A 21 -2.59 5.01 7.33
N LYS A 22 -3.54 4.25 6.73
CA LYS A 22 -4.56 3.52 7.49
C LYS A 22 -3.97 2.48 8.44
N ILE A 23 -2.94 1.73 8.01
CA ILE A 23 -2.23 0.77 8.86
C ILE A 23 -1.60 1.49 10.06
N LEU A 24 -0.96 2.64 9.84
CA LEU A 24 -0.36 3.44 10.91
C LEU A 24 -1.41 3.96 11.89
N ASP A 25 -2.55 4.43 11.41
CA ASP A 25 -3.64 4.91 12.24
C ASP A 25 -4.25 3.79 13.11
N ILE A 26 -4.47 2.60 12.54
CA ILE A 26 -4.93 1.43 13.31
C ILE A 26 -3.91 1.04 14.38
N ASN A 27 -2.61 1.03 14.05
CA ASN A 27 -1.57 0.74 15.03
C ASN A 27 -1.55 1.77 16.17
N ARG A 28 -1.76 3.06 15.88
CA ARG A 28 -1.90 4.11 16.90
C ARG A 28 -3.12 3.87 17.79
N LYS A 29 -4.28 3.54 17.20
CA LYS A 29 -5.51 3.21 17.96
C LYS A 29 -5.30 1.99 18.85
N ARG A 30 -4.71 0.93 18.31
CA ARG A 30 -4.41 -0.30 19.05
C ARG A 30 -3.48 -0.05 20.24
N LYS A 31 -2.44 0.76 20.05
CA LYS A 31 -1.53 1.15 21.15
C LYS A 31 -2.28 1.88 22.27
N LYS A 32 -3.21 2.77 21.93
CA LYS A 32 -4.04 3.47 22.93
C LYS A 32 -4.93 2.52 23.72
N LEU A 33 -5.57 1.56 23.05
CA LEU A 33 -6.41 0.55 23.70
C LEU A 33 -5.61 -0.36 24.63
N GLN A 34 -4.41 -0.78 24.21
CA GLN A 34 -3.51 -1.57 25.07
C GLN A 34 -3.10 -0.81 26.33
N ILE A 35 -2.80 0.49 26.22
CA ILE A 35 -2.46 1.34 27.38
C ILE A 35 -3.66 1.45 28.33
N ALA A 36 -4.89 1.49 27.80
CA ALA A 36 -6.11 1.54 28.59
C ALA A 36 -6.48 0.19 29.24
N GLY A 37 -5.73 -0.88 29.01
CA GLY A 37 -6.02 -2.23 29.52
C GLY A 37 -7.24 -2.88 28.87
N ASP A 38 -7.70 -2.35 27.73
CA ASP A 38 -8.99 -2.71 27.15
C ASP A 38 -8.81 -3.85 26.13
N VAL A 39 -9.17 -5.07 26.54
CA VAL A 39 -9.22 -6.26 25.68
C VAL A 39 -10.64 -6.45 25.15
N THR A 40 -11.19 -5.38 24.56
CA THR A 40 -12.55 -5.36 24.04
C THR A 40 -12.64 -6.00 22.64
N PRO A 41 -13.86 -6.38 22.21
CA PRO A 41 -14.13 -6.79 20.82
C PRO A 41 -13.55 -5.84 19.76
N LEU A 42 -13.47 -4.55 20.09
CA LEU A 42 -12.83 -3.53 19.26
C LEU A 42 -11.34 -3.82 18.97
N GLY A 43 -10.61 -4.38 19.94
CA GLY A 43 -9.21 -4.78 19.75
C GLY A 43 -9.05 -5.92 18.75
N GLU A 44 -9.98 -6.88 18.75
CA GLU A 44 -10.01 -7.99 17.79
C GLU A 44 -10.39 -7.50 16.38
N GLU A 45 -11.39 -6.63 16.26
CA GLU A 45 -11.78 -6.00 15.00
C GLU A 45 -10.61 -5.24 14.37
N LEU A 46 -9.91 -4.41 15.15
CA LEU A 46 -8.72 -3.69 14.67
C LEU A 46 -7.61 -4.63 14.22
N ASN A 47 -7.43 -5.78 14.89
CA ASN A 47 -6.46 -6.78 14.46
C ASN A 47 -6.86 -7.47 13.14
N GLN A 48 -8.14 -7.74 12.93
CA GLN A 48 -8.64 -8.28 11.66
C GLN A 48 -8.48 -7.27 10.52
N GLU A 49 -8.82 -6.00 10.77
CA GLU A 49 -8.65 -4.92 9.81
C GLU A 49 -7.16 -4.74 9.45
N LEU A 50 -6.26 -4.76 10.44
CA LEU A 50 -4.82 -4.67 10.21
C LEU A 50 -4.31 -5.83 9.33
N LYS A 51 -4.78 -7.07 9.55
CA LYS A 51 -4.42 -8.23 8.71
C LYS A 51 -4.88 -8.04 7.27
N LEU A 52 -6.09 -7.52 7.06
CA LEU A 52 -6.62 -7.27 5.72
C LEU A 52 -5.83 -6.17 5.02
N LEU A 53 -5.55 -5.06 5.69
CA LEU A 53 -4.81 -3.93 5.13
C LEU A 53 -3.37 -4.31 4.77
N ASN A 54 -2.71 -5.14 5.57
CA ASN A 54 -1.39 -5.68 5.21
C ASN A 54 -1.43 -6.49 3.91
N LYS A 55 -2.42 -7.38 3.74
CA LYS A 55 -2.60 -8.12 2.48
C LYS A 55 -2.87 -7.21 1.29
N ILE A 56 -3.61 -6.12 1.50
CA ILE A 56 -3.88 -5.11 0.46
C ILE A 56 -2.59 -4.35 0.11
N ALA A 57 -1.83 -3.91 1.11
CA ALA A 57 -0.56 -3.22 0.93
C ALA A 57 0.45 -4.08 0.16
N ASP A 58 0.54 -5.38 0.47
CA ASP A 58 1.42 -6.31 -0.26
C ASP A 58 1.07 -6.39 -1.75
N ARG A 59 -0.22 -6.53 -2.07
CA ARG A 59 -0.71 -6.55 -3.47
C ARG A 59 -0.42 -5.23 -4.17
N GLN A 60 -0.66 -4.10 -3.51
CA GLN A 60 -0.36 -2.78 -4.06
C GLN A 60 1.14 -2.57 -4.29
N ALA A 61 1.98 -3.02 -3.38
CA ALA A 61 3.44 -2.98 -3.53
C ALA A 61 3.92 -3.83 -4.73
N GLN A 62 3.32 -5.02 -4.93
CA GLN A 62 3.60 -5.83 -6.12
C GLN A 62 3.20 -5.11 -7.42
N LEU A 63 2.06 -4.41 -7.44
CA LEU A 63 1.62 -3.63 -8.60
C LEU A 63 2.55 -2.44 -8.87
N VAL A 64 2.97 -1.70 -7.83
CA VAL A 64 3.95 -0.61 -7.96
C VAL A 64 5.22 -1.15 -8.59
N ARG A 65 5.81 -2.22 -8.05
CA ARG A 65 7.02 -2.87 -8.61
C ARG A 65 6.83 -3.30 -10.06
N LYS A 66 5.66 -3.86 -10.40
CA LYS A 66 5.34 -4.24 -11.79
C LYS A 66 5.34 -3.01 -12.72
N TYR A 67 4.69 -1.93 -12.33
CA TYR A 67 4.61 -0.72 -13.15
C TYR A 67 5.96 0.01 -13.25
N GLU A 68 6.79 -0.03 -12.20
CA GLU A 68 8.16 0.48 -12.22
C GLU A 68 9.04 -0.29 -13.22
N ARG A 69 8.97 -1.62 -13.22
CA ARG A 69 9.68 -2.46 -14.21
C ARG A 69 9.25 -2.15 -15.64
N ASN A 70 7.94 -2.08 -15.89
CA ASN A 70 7.41 -1.75 -17.22
C ASN A 70 7.83 -0.35 -17.69
N MET A 71 7.93 0.61 -16.75
CA MET A 71 8.44 1.95 -17.03
C MET A 71 9.91 1.91 -17.43
N ALA A 72 10.74 1.16 -16.71
CA ALA A 72 12.17 1.05 -16.97
C ALA A 72 12.47 0.38 -18.32
N GLN A 73 11.76 -0.70 -18.67
CA GLN A 73 11.92 -1.42 -19.94
C GLN A 73 11.47 -0.58 -21.15
N GLY A 74 10.40 0.21 -20.99
CA GLY A 74 9.96 1.13 -22.06
C GLY A 74 10.92 2.29 -22.33
N THR A 75 11.88 2.58 -21.46
CA THR A 75 12.91 3.62 -21.67
C THR A 75 14.13 3.12 -22.44
N THR A 76 14.38 1.82 -22.47
CA THR A 76 15.60 1.24 -23.06
C THR A 76 15.55 1.14 -24.59
N GLU A 77 14.36 1.08 -25.18
CA GLU A 77 14.18 0.92 -26.64
C GLU A 77 14.31 2.23 -27.46
N VAL A 78 14.46 3.40 -26.83
CA VAL A 78 14.49 4.71 -27.55
C VAL A 78 15.87 5.37 -27.48
N GLY A 79 16.86 4.72 -26.87
CA GLY A 79 18.23 5.23 -26.74
C GLY A 79 19.25 4.59 -27.69
N ALA A 80 18.79 3.73 -28.62
CA ALA A 80 19.63 3.03 -29.59
C ALA A 80 19.05 3.21 -30.99
N SER A 81 19.18 4.40 -31.55
CA SER A 81 19.04 4.70 -32.98
C SER A 81 19.83 5.95 -33.32
#